data_AF-A0A3M2CJF8-F1
#
_entry.id   AF-A0A3M2CJF8-F1
#
_cell.length_a   1.000
_cell.length_b   1.000
_cell.length_c   1.000
_cell.angle_alpha   90.00
_cell.angle_beta   90.00
_cell.angle_gamma   90.00
#
_symmetry.space_group_name_H-M   'P 1'
#
loop_
_entity.id
_entity.type
_entity.pdbx_description
1 polymer ?
#
loop_
_entity_poly.entity_id
_entity_poly.type
_entity_poly.pdbx_seq_one_letter_code
_entity_poly.pdbx_strand_id
1 'polypeptide(L)'
;MDMTRPEPSRSRAWPGAFTLIETMVVISVVAVLIGLLAPALAAARAQASAGVSLSNLRGVGVTFELHLQAHRDAWPFRRTDEWMRTNPDTPTRTFLTDDPWALRYAWPTLMHEIAPWREHYQTWVNPGAGREAGEPWLSKNAGRGAALAWPSYEYSNSFVARPSVWSGGVAPAPEAGLNPTHGFEVAHPSAKALAFDAHVEYWTGRSAPDRRGVLLVDGAAAIRPDAAARDPVTNALRAGPARLYHDTALGVLGRDF
;
A
#
# COMPACT_ATOMS: atom_id res chain seq x y z
N MET A 1 -96.18 -4.35 -16.62
CA MET A 1 -95.38 -3.45 -17.47
C MET A 1 -94.69 -2.49 -16.52
N ASP A 2 -93.38 -2.41 -16.36
CA ASP A 2 -92.24 -3.05 -17.00
C ASP A 2 -91.07 -2.92 -15.99
N MET A 3 -90.34 -4.01 -15.74
CA MET A 3 -89.20 -4.04 -14.81
C MET A 3 -87.94 -3.63 -15.58
N THR A 4 -87.50 -2.39 -15.43
CA THR A 4 -86.22 -1.93 -16.00
C THR A 4 -85.05 -2.58 -15.26
N ARG A 5 -84.38 -3.54 -15.90
CA ARG A 5 -83.14 -4.15 -15.39
C ARG A 5 -81.97 -3.17 -15.57
N PRO A 6 -81.10 -2.99 -14.56
CA PRO A 6 -79.86 -2.22 -14.74
C PRO A 6 -78.89 -2.96 -15.66
N GLU A 7 -78.29 -2.25 -16.62
CA GLU A 7 -77.24 -2.79 -17.47
C GLU A 7 -75.95 -3.07 -16.68
N PRO A 8 -75.26 -4.20 -16.90
CA PRO A 8 -74.00 -4.49 -16.22
C PRO A 8 -72.90 -3.55 -16.73
N SER A 9 -72.31 -2.77 -15.82
CA SER A 9 -71.10 -2.00 -16.09
C SER A 9 -69.97 -2.95 -16.50
N ARG A 10 -69.47 -2.84 -17.73
CA ARG A 10 -68.28 -3.57 -18.20
C ARG A 10 -67.11 -3.20 -17.30
N SER A 11 -66.74 -4.11 -16.40
CA SER A 11 -65.51 -4.02 -15.64
C SER A 11 -64.35 -3.92 -16.63
N ARG A 12 -63.60 -2.82 -16.54
CA ARG A 12 -62.41 -2.59 -17.35
C ARG A 12 -61.38 -3.64 -16.92
N ALA A 13 -61.30 -4.74 -17.67
CA ALA A 13 -60.36 -5.81 -17.42
C ALA A 13 -58.96 -5.18 -17.32
N TRP A 14 -58.34 -5.30 -16.15
CA TRP A 14 -56.95 -4.92 -16.00
C TRP A 14 -56.12 -5.80 -16.95
N PRO A 15 -55.32 -5.20 -17.85
CA PRO A 15 -54.52 -6.00 -18.76
C PRO A 15 -53.47 -6.78 -17.97
N GLY A 16 -53.49 -8.10 -18.08
CA GLY A 16 -52.37 -9.02 -17.89
C GLY A 16 -51.76 -9.10 -16.48
N ALA A 17 -52.12 -10.14 -15.73
CA ALA A 17 -51.27 -10.64 -14.66
C ALA A 17 -50.04 -11.34 -15.26
N PHE A 18 -48.83 -10.98 -14.80
CA PHE A 18 -47.55 -11.54 -15.27
C PHE A 18 -47.50 -13.05 -15.03
N THR A 19 -47.03 -13.82 -16.00
CA THR A 19 -46.90 -15.27 -15.86
C THR A 19 -45.66 -15.65 -15.05
N LEU A 20 -45.70 -16.81 -14.38
CA LEU A 20 -44.54 -17.35 -13.65
C LEU A 20 -43.33 -17.53 -14.58
N ILE A 21 -43.58 -17.98 -15.81
CA ILE A 21 -42.55 -18.21 -16.83
C ILE A 21 -41.86 -16.89 -17.22
N GLU A 22 -42.62 -15.81 -17.47
CA GLU A 22 -42.04 -14.50 -17.80
C GLU A 22 -41.12 -14.01 -16.67
N THR A 23 -41.53 -14.20 -15.41
CA THR A 23 -40.69 -13.80 -14.26
C THR A 23 -39.43 -14.64 -14.17
N MET A 24 -39.52 -15.96 -14.39
CA MET A 24 -38.38 -16.88 -14.39
C MET A 24 -37.35 -16.56 -15.48
N VAL A 25 -37.81 -16.22 -16.69
CA VAL A 25 -36.91 -15.84 -17.78
C VAL A 25 -36.19 -14.53 -17.44
N VAL A 26 -36.91 -13.54 -16.91
CA VAL A 26 -36.32 -12.24 -16.54
C VAL A 26 -35.23 -12.41 -15.48
N ILE A 27 -35.51 -13.13 -14.38
CA ILE A 27 -34.48 -13.35 -13.35
C ILE A 27 -33.29 -14.16 -13.89
N SER A 28 -33.55 -15.10 -14.82
CA SER A 28 -32.48 -15.90 -15.44
C SER A 28 -31.55 -15.02 -16.29
N VAL A 29 -32.12 -14.11 -17.08
CA VAL A 29 -31.33 -13.15 -17.87
C VAL A 29 -30.57 -12.19 -16.96
N VAL A 30 -31.21 -11.65 -15.92
CA VAL A 30 -30.56 -10.76 -14.94
C VAL A 30 -29.40 -11.47 -14.23
N ALA A 31 -29.57 -12.75 -13.85
CA ALA A 31 -28.52 -13.54 -13.22
C ALA A 31 -27.30 -13.72 -14.15
N VAL A 32 -27.52 -14.00 -15.44
CA VAL A 32 -26.45 -14.08 -16.44
C VAL A 32 -25.73 -12.74 -16.58
N LEU A 33 -26.47 -11.64 -16.68
CA LEU A 33 -25.89 -10.29 -16.79
C LEU A 33 -25.04 -9.95 -15.56
N ILE A 34 -25.56 -10.18 -14.35
CA ILE A 34 -24.79 -9.96 -13.10
C ILE A 34 -23.54 -10.84 -13.07
N GLY A 35 -23.63 -12.10 -13.50
CA GLY A 35 -22.50 -13.01 -13.59
C GLY A 35 -21.37 -12.50 -14.49
N LEU A 36 -21.71 -11.80 -15.59
CA LEU A 36 -20.73 -11.17 -16.48
C LEU A 36 -20.23 -9.81 -15.97
N LEU A 37 -21.08 -9.04 -15.27
CA LEU A 37 -20.72 -7.72 -14.75
C LEU A 37 -19.81 -7.80 -13.51
N ALA A 38 -20.01 -8.79 -12.63
CA ALA A 38 -19.27 -8.92 -11.39
C ALA A 38 -17.72 -8.93 -11.57
N PRO A 39 -17.12 -9.74 -12.46
CA PRO A 39 -15.67 -9.73 -12.68
C PRO A 39 -15.17 -8.41 -13.28
N ALA A 40 -15.94 -7.80 -14.20
CA ALA A 40 -15.58 -6.53 -14.82
C ALA A 40 -15.56 -5.38 -13.79
N LEU A 41 -16.54 -5.33 -12.89
CA LEU A 41 -16.59 -4.34 -11.81
C LEU A 41 -15.46 -4.54 -10.79
N ALA A 42 -15.14 -5.78 -10.46
CA ALA A 42 -14.01 -6.09 -9.57
C ALA A 42 -12.68 -5.59 -10.15
N ALA A 43 -12.44 -5.84 -11.44
CA ALA A 43 -11.25 -5.36 -12.14
C ALA A 43 -11.19 -3.82 -12.19
N ALA A 44 -12.31 -3.16 -12.52
CA ALA A 44 -12.39 -1.70 -12.56
C ALA A 44 -12.12 -1.07 -11.18
N ARG A 45 -12.68 -1.65 -10.11
CA ARG A 45 -12.43 -1.19 -8.73
C ARG A 45 -10.97 -1.37 -8.33
N ALA A 46 -10.35 -2.50 -8.68
CA ALA A 46 -8.94 -2.73 -8.38
C ALA A 46 -8.04 -1.71 -9.09
N GLN A 47 -8.33 -1.37 -10.35
CA GLN A 47 -7.60 -0.34 -11.10
C GLN A 47 -7.79 1.05 -10.50
N ALA A 48 -9.01 1.42 -10.09
CA ALA A 48 -9.27 2.70 -9.42
C ALA A 48 -8.51 2.80 -8.08
N SER A 49 -8.55 1.73 -7.28
CA SER A 49 -7.78 1.62 -6.04
C SER A 49 -6.27 1.71 -6.28
N ALA A 50 -5.76 1.10 -7.36
CA ALA A 50 -4.35 1.24 -7.74
C ALA A 50 -4.00 2.70 -8.05
N GLY A 51 -4.89 3.44 -8.72
CA GLY A 51 -4.74 4.87 -8.96
C GLY A 51 -4.68 5.70 -7.68
N VAL A 52 -5.53 5.39 -6.70
CA VAL A 52 -5.48 6.02 -5.36
C VAL A 52 -4.17 5.67 -4.65
N SER A 53 -3.74 4.40 -4.69
CA SER A 53 -2.46 3.98 -4.09
C SER A 53 -1.26 4.72 -4.69
N LEU A 54 -1.26 4.98 -6.01
CA LEU A 54 -0.24 5.81 -6.64
C LEU A 54 -0.29 7.27 -6.19
N SER A 55 -1.48 7.83 -6.01
CA SER A 55 -1.62 9.19 -5.48
C SER A 55 -1.07 9.29 -4.05
N ASN A 56 -1.36 8.29 -3.23
CA ASN A 56 -0.85 8.15 -1.86
C ASN A 56 0.68 8.05 -1.86
N LEU A 57 1.29 7.23 -2.71
CA LEU A 57 2.74 7.16 -2.88
C LEU A 57 3.38 8.50 -3.26
N ARG A 58 2.74 9.31 -4.12
CA ARG A 58 3.24 10.67 -4.40
C ARG A 58 3.19 11.56 -3.16
N GLY A 59 2.11 11.48 -2.38
CA GLY A 59 2.01 12.17 -1.09
C GLY A 59 3.13 11.76 -0.12
N VAL A 60 3.44 10.46 -0.05
CA VAL A 60 4.59 9.93 0.71
C VAL A 60 5.91 10.52 0.19
N GLY A 61 6.09 10.63 -1.13
CA GLY A 61 7.26 11.26 -1.73
C GLY A 61 7.46 12.71 -1.29
N VAL A 62 6.38 13.50 -1.26
CA VAL A 62 6.41 14.87 -0.72
C VAL A 62 6.84 14.88 0.74
N THR A 63 6.34 13.96 1.57
CA THR A 63 6.76 13.85 2.97
C THR A 63 8.25 13.55 3.11
N PHE A 64 8.80 12.65 2.29
CA PHE A 64 10.24 12.38 2.30
C PHE A 64 11.07 13.57 1.81
N GLU A 65 10.60 14.33 0.82
CA GLU A 65 11.26 15.55 0.36
C GLU A 65 11.32 16.61 1.46
N LEU A 66 10.21 16.82 2.18
CA LEU A 66 10.18 17.71 3.35
C LEU A 66 11.14 17.22 4.45
N HIS A 67 11.27 15.90 4.62
CA HIS A 67 12.25 15.33 5.55
C HIS A 67 13.69 15.66 5.16
N LEU A 68 14.07 15.48 3.89
CA LEU A 68 15.39 15.87 3.39
C LEU A 68 15.69 17.34 3.66
N GLN A 69 14.73 18.23 3.38
CA GLN A 69 14.88 19.66 3.64
C GLN A 69 15.10 19.97 5.12
N ALA A 70 14.42 19.27 6.02
CA ALA A 70 14.56 19.44 7.47
C ALA A 70 15.83 18.77 8.05
N HIS A 71 16.37 17.75 7.39
CA HIS A 71 17.43 16.88 7.93
C HIS A 71 18.74 16.94 7.15
N ARG A 72 19.11 18.11 6.61
CA ARG A 72 20.38 18.34 5.88
C ARG A 72 20.58 17.38 4.70
N ASP A 73 19.54 17.18 3.91
CA ASP A 73 19.53 16.27 2.76
C ASP A 73 19.79 14.80 3.14
N ALA A 74 19.60 14.41 4.41
CA ALA A 74 19.68 13.02 4.83
C ALA A 74 18.32 12.33 4.70
N TRP A 75 18.30 11.18 4.03
CA TRP A 75 17.15 10.30 4.00
C TRP A 75 16.86 9.74 5.41
N PRO A 76 15.63 9.29 5.65
CA PRO A 76 15.25 8.73 6.94
C PRO A 76 16.21 7.64 7.36
N PHE A 77 16.85 7.86 8.49
CA PHE A 77 17.83 6.98 9.09
C PHE A 77 17.73 7.11 10.61
N ARG A 78 18.04 6.02 11.30
CA ARG A 78 18.14 6.00 12.76
C ARG A 78 19.38 5.21 13.12
N ARG A 79 20.10 5.66 14.13
CA ARG A 79 21.27 4.92 14.61
C ARG A 79 20.83 3.62 15.31
N THR A 80 21.74 2.65 15.39
CA THR A 80 21.46 1.35 16.03
C THR A 80 21.38 1.41 17.55
N ASP A 81 21.96 2.45 18.16
CA ASP A 81 21.96 2.70 19.62
C ASP A 81 20.71 3.44 20.12
N GLU A 82 19.83 3.88 19.22
CA GLU A 82 18.63 4.63 19.55
C GLU A 82 17.39 3.73 19.55
N TRP A 83 16.58 3.74 20.60
CA TRP A 83 15.33 2.96 20.58
C TRP A 83 14.24 3.67 19.75
N MET A 84 13.62 2.95 18.82
CA MET A 84 12.54 3.52 18.01
C MET A 84 11.19 3.36 18.71
N ARG A 85 10.46 4.47 18.87
CA ARG A 85 9.07 4.44 19.34
C ARG A 85 8.13 4.26 18.16
N THR A 86 7.51 3.09 18.04
CA THR A 86 6.63 2.78 16.91
C THR A 86 5.26 3.45 16.94
N ASN A 87 4.89 4.06 18.08
CA ASN A 87 3.69 4.89 18.22
C ASN A 87 4.06 6.23 18.89
N PRO A 88 4.16 7.34 18.13
CA PRO A 88 4.53 8.63 18.69
C PRO A 88 3.51 9.19 19.69
N ASP A 89 2.21 8.90 19.53
CA ASP A 89 1.15 9.50 20.35
C ASP A 89 0.97 8.86 21.72
N THR A 90 1.33 7.58 21.88
CA THR A 90 1.09 6.86 23.14
C THR A 90 2.32 6.07 23.59
N PRO A 91 2.75 6.23 24.85
CA PRO A 91 3.86 5.43 25.38
C PRO A 91 3.48 3.95 25.54
N THR A 92 2.19 3.64 25.72
CA THR A 92 1.70 2.30 26.10
C THR A 92 1.45 1.33 24.93
N ARG A 93 1.42 1.80 23.67
CA ARG A 93 1.26 0.97 22.46
C ARG A 93 2.49 1.06 21.53
N THR A 94 3.64 1.32 22.13
CA THR A 94 4.92 1.43 21.45
C THR A 94 5.68 0.10 21.55
N PHE A 95 6.11 -0.45 20.42
CA PHE A 95 7.20 -1.43 20.39
C PHE A 95 8.51 -0.67 20.36
N LEU A 96 9.50 -1.16 21.10
CA LEU A 96 10.87 -0.69 21.03
C LEU A 96 11.67 -1.76 20.29
N THR A 97 12.41 -1.36 19.26
CA THR A 97 13.27 -2.24 18.48
C THR A 97 14.61 -1.56 18.24
N ASP A 98 15.69 -2.33 18.29
CA ASP A 98 17.04 -1.95 17.92
C ASP A 98 17.37 -2.35 16.47
N ASP A 99 16.51 -3.13 15.80
CA ASP A 99 16.68 -3.56 14.40
C ASP A 99 16.69 -2.34 13.45
N PRO A 100 17.83 -2.02 12.79
CA PRO A 100 17.89 -0.91 11.84
C PRO A 100 16.96 -1.16 10.63
N TRP A 101 16.70 -2.41 10.27
CA TRP A 101 15.86 -2.79 9.13
C TRP A 101 14.36 -2.68 9.41
N ALA A 102 13.98 -2.36 10.65
CA ALA A 102 12.60 -2.05 11.02
C ALA A 102 12.11 -0.75 10.37
N LEU A 103 13.04 0.13 9.95
CA LEU A 103 12.69 1.40 9.33
C LEU A 103 11.86 1.24 8.05
N ARG A 104 11.95 0.09 7.37
CA ARG A 104 11.12 -0.21 6.21
C ARG A 104 9.62 -0.06 6.47
N TYR A 105 9.14 -0.39 7.66
CA TYR A 105 7.72 -0.26 8.02
C TYR A 105 7.49 0.82 9.08
N ALA A 106 8.53 1.23 9.80
CA ALA A 106 8.44 2.19 10.88
C ALA A 106 8.85 3.62 10.49
N TRP A 107 9.22 3.87 9.23
CA TRP A 107 9.50 5.23 8.71
C TRP A 107 8.43 6.28 9.06
N PRO A 108 7.12 5.97 9.21
CA PRO A 108 6.13 6.95 9.68
C PRO A 108 6.47 7.63 11.00
N THR A 109 7.19 6.91 11.87
CA THR A 109 7.56 7.38 13.20
C THR A 109 8.60 8.50 13.12
N LEU A 110 9.54 8.40 12.18
CA LEU A 110 10.51 9.47 11.90
C LEU A 110 9.86 10.64 11.16
N MET A 111 8.81 10.37 10.37
CA MET A 111 8.11 11.42 9.64
C MET A 111 7.16 12.23 10.54
N HIS A 112 6.82 11.76 11.72
CA HIS A 112 5.80 12.37 12.59
C HIS A 112 6.06 13.85 12.89
N GLU A 113 7.32 14.26 13.02
CA GLU A 113 7.69 15.66 13.29
C GLU A 113 7.40 16.60 12.12
N ILE A 114 7.39 16.08 10.88
CA ILE A 114 7.20 16.86 9.65
C ILE A 114 5.79 16.69 9.08
N ALA A 115 5.27 15.47 9.18
CA ALA A 115 3.95 15.07 8.74
C ALA A 115 3.29 14.31 9.89
N PRO A 116 2.57 15.01 10.79
CA PRO A 116 1.88 14.40 11.91
C PRO A 116 1.00 13.26 11.43
N TRP A 117 1.33 12.05 11.88
CA TRP A 117 0.68 10.86 11.36
C TRP A 117 -0.86 10.86 11.55
N ARG A 118 -1.43 11.57 12.54
CA ARG A 118 -2.89 11.67 12.69
C ARG A 118 -3.56 12.30 11.47
N GLU A 119 -2.87 13.23 10.85
CA GLU A 119 -3.32 13.99 9.69
C GLU A 119 -2.96 13.26 8.38
N HIS A 120 -1.80 12.60 8.35
CA HIS A 120 -1.23 12.07 7.11
C HIS A 120 -1.33 10.54 6.94
N TYR A 121 -1.57 9.77 8.00
CA TYR A 121 -1.46 8.30 7.97
C TYR A 121 -2.41 7.64 6.97
N GLN A 122 -3.57 8.24 6.69
CA GLN A 122 -4.46 7.73 5.64
C GLN A 122 -3.77 7.67 4.26
N THR A 123 -2.87 8.61 3.98
CA THR A 123 -2.08 8.62 2.73
C THR A 123 -0.95 7.59 2.75
N TRP A 124 -0.65 6.98 3.89
CA TRP A 124 0.40 5.95 4.04
C TRP A 124 -0.17 4.53 3.97
N VAL A 125 -1.48 4.43 3.71
CA VAL A 125 -2.23 3.19 3.66
C VAL A 125 -2.83 3.05 2.27
N ASN A 126 -2.72 1.87 1.67
CA ASN A 126 -3.34 1.62 0.38
C ASN A 126 -4.86 1.40 0.54
N PRO A 127 -5.64 1.53 -0.54
CA PRO A 127 -7.04 1.14 -0.48
C PRO A 127 -7.19 -0.37 -0.22
N GLY A 128 -8.15 -0.75 0.60
CA GLY A 128 -8.41 -2.16 0.92
C GLY A 128 -7.73 -2.66 2.19
N ALA A 129 -6.74 -1.93 2.72
CA ALA A 129 -6.20 -2.23 4.04
C ALA A 129 -7.30 -2.06 5.13
N GLY A 130 -7.54 -3.11 5.90
CA GLY A 130 -8.58 -3.12 6.94
C GLY A 130 -8.18 -2.30 8.18
N ARG A 131 -8.42 -0.98 8.14
CA ARG A 131 -8.10 -0.06 9.25
C ARG A 131 -9.30 0.27 10.14
N GLU A 132 -9.02 0.69 11.37
CA GLU A 132 -10.02 1.24 12.27
C GLU A 132 -10.53 2.61 11.76
N ALA A 133 -11.82 2.87 11.97
CA ALA A 133 -12.42 4.14 11.58
C ALA A 133 -11.94 5.26 12.51
N GLY A 134 -11.40 6.34 11.96
CA GLY A 134 -10.86 7.47 12.73
C GLY A 134 -9.44 7.27 13.27
N GLU A 135 -9.00 6.02 13.46
CA GLU A 135 -7.63 5.68 13.88
C GLU A 135 -6.96 4.73 12.87
N PRO A 136 -6.60 5.21 11.67
CA PRO A 136 -6.13 4.36 10.58
C PRO A 136 -4.81 3.61 10.87
N TRP A 137 -4.05 4.03 11.89
CA TRP A 137 -2.87 3.34 12.41
C TRP A 137 -3.21 2.12 13.28
N LEU A 138 -4.48 1.81 13.51
CA LEU A 138 -4.93 0.61 14.22
C LEU A 138 -5.57 -0.41 13.28
N SER A 139 -5.31 -1.69 13.56
CA SER A 139 -5.89 -2.80 12.82
C SER A 139 -7.33 -3.08 13.24
N LYS A 140 -8.23 -3.20 12.27
CA LYS A 140 -9.66 -3.46 12.52
C LYS A 140 -9.96 -4.84 13.12
N ASN A 141 -9.06 -5.82 12.96
CA ASN A 141 -9.31 -7.24 13.26
C ASN A 141 -8.37 -7.83 14.34
N ALA A 142 -7.62 -7.00 15.08
CA ALA A 142 -6.82 -7.49 16.21
C ALA A 142 -7.76 -7.80 17.39
N GLY A 143 -8.25 -9.04 17.48
CA GLY A 143 -9.09 -9.49 18.60
C GLY A 143 -8.44 -9.18 19.95
N ARG A 144 -9.24 -8.67 20.90
CA ARG A 144 -8.83 -8.29 22.27
C ARG A 144 -7.66 -7.29 22.34
N GLY A 145 -7.73 -6.22 21.56
CA GLY A 145 -6.88 -5.04 21.72
C GLY A 145 -6.39 -4.56 20.36
N ALA A 146 -6.75 -3.33 19.99
CA ALA A 146 -6.33 -2.73 18.73
C ALA A 146 -4.80 -2.65 18.66
N ALA A 147 -4.21 -3.54 17.87
CA ALA A 147 -2.77 -3.55 17.61
C ALA A 147 -2.42 -2.48 16.58
N LEU A 148 -1.23 -1.89 16.71
CA LEU A 148 -0.68 -0.98 15.71
C LEU A 148 -0.62 -1.71 14.36
N ALA A 149 -1.29 -1.15 13.36
CA ALA A 149 -1.17 -1.58 11.98
C ALA A 149 -0.01 -0.82 11.34
N TRP A 150 0.81 -1.50 10.55
CA TRP A 150 1.91 -0.88 9.81
C TRP A 150 1.40 -0.18 8.55
N PRO A 151 2.08 0.85 8.02
CA PRO A 151 1.72 1.45 6.73
C PRO A 151 1.73 0.40 5.62
N SER A 152 1.02 0.66 4.52
CA SER A 152 1.02 -0.26 3.36
C SER A 152 2.24 -0.06 2.45
N TYR A 153 2.92 1.08 2.58
CA TYR A 153 4.12 1.40 1.81
C TYR A 153 5.38 1.15 2.63
N GLU A 154 6.26 0.29 2.11
CA GLU A 154 7.55 0.04 2.74
C GLU A 154 8.63 0.97 2.14
N TYR A 155 9.51 1.48 3.01
CA TYR A 155 10.71 2.25 2.66
C TYR A 155 11.87 1.30 2.33
N SER A 156 12.63 1.62 1.28
CA SER A 156 13.70 0.74 0.81
C SER A 156 14.85 0.62 1.82
N ASN A 157 15.32 -0.60 2.07
CA ASN A 157 16.46 -0.83 2.96
C ASN A 157 17.78 -0.31 2.36
N SER A 158 17.80 -0.03 1.05
CA SER A 158 18.99 0.49 0.36
C SER A 158 19.46 1.84 0.88
N PHE A 159 18.63 2.55 1.65
CA PHE A 159 18.97 3.86 2.23
C PHE A 159 19.42 3.76 3.68
N VAL A 160 19.34 2.57 4.29
CA VAL A 160 19.65 2.33 5.70
C VAL A 160 21.12 1.94 5.90
N ALA A 161 21.87 1.69 4.82
CA ALA A 161 23.26 1.23 4.91
C ALA A 161 24.16 1.81 3.81
N ARG A 162 25.43 1.42 3.78
CA ARG A 162 26.40 1.82 2.76
C ARG A 162 26.44 0.84 1.59
N PRO A 163 26.79 1.28 0.36
CA PRO A 163 26.88 0.46 -0.86
C PRO A 163 27.57 -0.91 -0.69
N SER A 164 28.60 -0.97 0.17
CA SER A 164 29.37 -2.18 0.48
C SER A 164 28.55 -3.30 1.13
N VAL A 165 27.41 -2.99 1.77
CA VAL A 165 26.52 -4.00 2.38
C VAL A 165 25.81 -4.85 1.31
N TRP A 166 25.71 -4.34 0.08
CA TRP A 166 25.01 -4.97 -1.04
C TRP A 166 25.94 -5.32 -2.20
N SER A 167 27.24 -5.49 -1.95
CA SER A 167 28.23 -5.84 -2.98
C SER A 167 28.67 -7.31 -2.94
N GLY A 168 28.03 -8.16 -2.12
CA GLY A 168 28.31 -9.59 -2.04
C GLY A 168 29.68 -9.97 -1.46
N GLY A 169 30.36 -9.02 -0.81
CA GLY A 169 31.66 -9.22 -0.15
C GLY A 169 31.53 -9.67 1.31
N VAL A 170 32.65 -9.64 2.04
CA VAL A 170 32.66 -9.85 3.49
C VAL A 170 31.79 -8.79 4.15
N ALA A 171 30.88 -9.23 5.04
CA ALA A 171 30.04 -8.31 5.79
C ALA A 171 30.90 -7.30 6.56
N PRO A 172 30.67 -5.99 6.39
CA PRO A 172 31.33 -5.01 7.24
C PRO A 172 30.84 -5.20 8.69
N ALA A 173 31.57 -4.64 9.66
CA ALA A 173 31.00 -4.49 10.99
C ALA A 173 29.73 -3.61 10.92
N PRO A 174 28.67 -3.90 11.70
CA PRO A 174 27.40 -3.17 11.63
C PRO A 174 27.58 -1.64 11.70
N GLU A 175 28.39 -1.15 12.63
CA GLU A 175 28.71 0.27 12.83
C GLU A 175 29.44 0.91 11.64
N ALA A 176 30.15 0.12 10.83
CA ALA A 176 30.83 0.60 9.64
C ALA A 176 29.95 0.53 8.38
N GLY A 177 28.93 -0.33 8.40
CA GLY A 177 28.01 -0.55 7.28
C GLY A 177 26.73 0.26 7.34
N LEU A 178 26.27 0.69 8.51
CA LEU A 178 25.05 1.48 8.69
C LEU A 178 25.37 2.97 8.82
N ASN A 179 24.77 3.81 7.96
CA ASN A 179 25.01 5.25 7.93
C ASN A 179 23.80 5.94 7.25
N PRO A 180 23.45 7.20 7.61
CA PRO A 180 22.50 7.96 6.81
C PRO A 180 22.99 8.07 5.38
N THR A 181 22.07 7.85 4.45
CA THR A 181 22.26 8.14 3.04
C THR A 181 21.80 9.57 2.78
N HIS A 182 22.55 10.34 1.99
CA HIS A 182 22.14 11.68 1.57
C HIS A 182 21.53 11.68 0.16
N GLY A 183 20.68 12.68 -0.14
CA GLY A 183 20.03 12.86 -1.43
C GLY A 183 21.03 12.85 -2.59
N PHE A 184 22.10 13.62 -2.48
CA PHE A 184 23.16 13.72 -3.49
C PHE A 184 23.94 12.41 -3.74
N GLU A 185 23.87 11.42 -2.84
CA GLU A 185 24.58 10.14 -2.99
C GLU A 185 23.84 9.17 -3.92
N VAL A 186 22.57 9.43 -4.25
CA VAL A 186 21.76 8.55 -5.08
C VAL A 186 22.12 8.71 -6.57
N ALA A 187 22.76 7.70 -7.15
CA ALA A 187 23.29 7.79 -8.51
C ALA A 187 22.23 7.78 -9.61
N HIS A 188 21.08 7.15 -9.36
CA HIS A 188 20.05 6.88 -10.37
C HIS A 188 18.64 7.16 -9.85
N PRO A 189 18.31 8.42 -9.52
CA PRO A 189 17.08 8.73 -8.79
C PRO A 189 15.80 8.31 -9.52
N SER A 190 15.78 8.37 -10.85
CA SER A 190 14.64 7.95 -11.68
C SER A 190 14.51 6.43 -11.90
N ALA A 191 15.44 5.65 -11.34
CA ALA A 191 15.46 4.19 -11.44
C ALA A 191 15.69 3.52 -10.08
N LYS A 192 15.72 4.29 -9.00
CA LYS A 192 15.92 3.83 -7.63
C LYS A 192 14.59 3.87 -6.89
N ALA A 193 14.15 2.73 -6.37
CA ALA A 193 12.93 2.65 -5.57
C ALA A 193 13.18 3.26 -4.18
N LEU A 194 12.43 4.30 -3.83
CA LEU A 194 12.44 4.92 -2.51
C LEU A 194 11.43 4.22 -1.58
N ALA A 195 10.20 4.04 -2.05
CA ALA A 195 9.14 3.33 -1.34
C ALA A 195 8.23 2.57 -2.31
N PHE A 196 7.52 1.56 -1.84
CA PHE A 196 6.65 0.75 -2.68
C PHE A 196 5.50 0.13 -1.90
N ASP A 197 4.40 -0.15 -2.59
CA ASP A 197 3.22 -0.82 -2.04
C ASP A 197 3.54 -2.28 -1.74
N ALA A 198 3.86 -2.59 -0.48
CA ALA A 198 4.28 -3.92 -0.06
C ALA A 198 3.09 -4.89 0.06
N HIS A 199 1.89 -4.36 0.31
CA HIS A 199 0.72 -5.16 0.68
C HIS A 199 -0.29 -5.33 -0.44
N VAL A 200 -0.42 -4.35 -1.35
CA VAL A 200 -1.22 -4.47 -2.59
C VAL A 200 -2.65 -4.99 -2.36
N GLU A 201 -3.26 -4.59 -1.24
CA GLU A 201 -4.48 -5.21 -0.65
C GLU A 201 -5.75 -5.05 -1.50
N TYR A 202 -5.77 -4.10 -2.43
CA TYR A 202 -6.87 -3.89 -3.38
C TYR A 202 -6.87 -4.85 -4.57
N TRP A 203 -5.81 -5.64 -4.77
CA TRP A 203 -5.80 -6.70 -5.77
C TRP A 203 -6.41 -7.97 -5.19
N THR A 204 -7.70 -8.20 -5.46
CA THR A 204 -8.40 -9.41 -5.02
C THR A 204 -8.24 -10.53 -6.06
N GLY A 205 -7.38 -11.52 -5.79
CA GLY A 205 -7.15 -12.67 -6.65
C GLY A 205 -6.29 -13.75 -5.97
N ARG A 206 -6.32 -15.01 -6.45
CA ARG A 206 -5.58 -16.15 -5.87
C ARG A 206 -4.05 -16.10 -6.06
N SER A 207 -3.54 -15.17 -6.87
CA SER A 207 -2.12 -15.00 -7.15
C SER A 207 -1.66 -13.66 -6.60
N ALA A 208 -0.48 -13.62 -5.97
CA ALA A 208 0.18 -12.37 -5.63
C ALA A 208 0.27 -11.49 -6.87
N PRO A 209 -0.06 -10.19 -6.80
CA PRO A 209 -0.01 -9.36 -7.98
C PRO A 209 1.45 -9.21 -8.43
N ASP A 210 1.73 -9.55 -9.68
CA ASP A 210 3.02 -9.36 -10.36
C ASP A 210 3.30 -7.88 -10.69
N ARG A 211 2.68 -6.96 -9.93
CA ARG A 211 2.83 -5.52 -10.11
C ARG A 211 2.43 -4.79 -8.85
N ARG A 212 3.13 -3.70 -8.58
CA ARG A 212 2.85 -2.83 -7.43
C ARG A 212 3.15 -1.37 -7.77
N GLY A 213 2.58 -0.47 -6.98
CA GLY A 213 2.97 0.94 -7.02
C GLY A 213 4.37 1.10 -6.46
N VAL A 214 5.23 1.82 -7.18
CA VAL A 214 6.59 2.15 -6.74
C VAL A 214 6.79 3.66 -6.86
N LEU A 215 7.29 4.25 -5.78
CA LEU A 215 7.80 5.61 -5.72
C LEU A 215 9.30 5.58 -5.96
N LEU A 216 9.75 6.32 -6.95
CA LEU A 216 11.16 6.54 -7.25
C LEU A 216 11.70 7.75 -6.51
N VAL A 217 13.02 7.83 -6.39
CA VAL A 217 13.70 8.91 -5.65
C VAL A 217 13.49 10.28 -6.29
N ASP A 218 13.29 10.35 -7.60
CA ASP A 218 12.95 11.59 -8.32
C ASP A 218 11.50 12.05 -8.09
N GLY A 219 10.74 11.35 -7.24
CA GLY A 219 9.33 11.65 -6.94
C GLY A 219 8.33 11.01 -7.91
N ALA A 220 8.80 10.32 -8.97
CA ALA A 220 7.90 9.64 -9.89
C ALA A 220 7.27 8.41 -9.24
N ALA A 221 5.94 8.33 -9.25
CA ALA A 221 5.19 7.14 -8.80
C ALA A 221 4.46 6.48 -9.98
N ALA A 222 4.70 5.17 -10.15
CA ALA A 222 4.09 4.37 -11.22
C ALA A 222 3.85 2.92 -10.78
N ILE A 223 2.86 2.26 -11.40
CA ILE A 223 2.70 0.81 -11.26
C ILE A 223 3.76 0.15 -12.14
N ARG A 224 4.57 -0.72 -11.54
CA ARG A 224 5.62 -1.46 -12.24
C ARG A 224 5.45 -2.96 -12.00
N PRO A 225 5.71 -3.81 -13.01
CA PRO A 225 5.73 -5.24 -12.82
C PRO A 225 6.98 -5.65 -12.03
N ASP A 226 6.84 -6.62 -11.13
CA ASP A 226 7.97 -7.08 -10.32
C ASP A 226 9.03 -7.76 -11.18
N ALA A 227 8.63 -8.43 -12.26
CA ALA A 227 9.53 -9.00 -13.26
C ALA A 227 10.40 -7.98 -14.02
N ALA A 228 10.08 -6.69 -13.99
CA ALA A 228 10.93 -5.65 -14.59
C ALA A 228 12.00 -5.12 -13.62
N ALA A 229 11.92 -5.49 -12.34
CA ALA A 229 12.91 -5.10 -11.36
C ALA A 229 14.17 -5.95 -11.47
N ARG A 230 15.32 -5.39 -11.09
CA ARG A 230 16.57 -6.15 -11.02
C ARG A 230 16.56 -7.14 -9.87
N ASP A 231 17.30 -8.24 -10.04
CA ASP A 231 17.46 -9.24 -9.00
C ASP A 231 18.05 -8.63 -7.73
N PRO A 232 17.43 -8.87 -6.56
CA PRO A 232 17.96 -8.39 -5.30
C PRO A 232 19.19 -9.21 -4.90
N VAL A 233 20.09 -8.58 -4.15
CA VAL A 233 21.31 -9.22 -3.63
C VAL A 233 21.21 -9.44 -2.14
N THR A 234 21.94 -10.43 -1.62
CA THR A 234 21.96 -10.68 -0.18
C THR A 234 22.53 -9.48 0.56
N ASN A 235 21.79 -9.05 1.58
CA ASN A 235 22.25 -8.05 2.54
C ASN A 235 23.27 -8.70 3.49
N ALA A 236 24.52 -8.26 3.45
CA ALA A 236 25.59 -8.88 4.23
C ALA A 236 25.42 -8.71 5.76
N LEU A 237 24.65 -7.71 6.20
CA LEU A 237 24.40 -7.40 7.61
C LEU A 237 23.10 -8.03 8.16
N ARG A 238 22.32 -8.71 7.33
CA ARG A 238 21.02 -9.25 7.71
C ARG A 238 20.86 -10.69 7.24
N ALA A 239 20.57 -11.59 8.19
CA ALA A 239 20.20 -12.95 7.85
C ALA A 239 18.83 -13.01 7.17
N GLY A 240 18.72 -13.81 6.10
CA GLY A 240 17.47 -14.06 5.39
C GLY A 240 17.57 -13.87 3.89
N PRO A 241 16.47 -14.11 3.15
CA PRO A 241 16.44 -13.93 1.71
C PRO A 241 16.53 -12.45 1.34
N ALA A 242 17.22 -12.21 0.22
CA ALA A 242 17.22 -10.91 -0.44
C ALA A 242 15.78 -10.51 -0.82
N ARG A 243 15.45 -9.24 -0.69
CA ARG A 243 14.12 -8.71 -0.94
C ARG A 243 14.14 -7.70 -2.07
N LEU A 244 13.21 -7.88 -3.01
CA LEU A 244 12.98 -6.97 -4.12
C LEU A 244 12.77 -5.52 -3.61
N TYR A 245 13.35 -4.55 -4.31
CA TYR A 245 13.33 -3.10 -4.00
C TYR A 245 14.00 -2.67 -2.68
N HIS A 246 14.23 -3.60 -1.75
CA HIS A 246 14.97 -3.32 -0.53
C HIS A 246 16.48 -3.51 -0.72
N ASP A 247 16.88 -4.67 -1.25
CA ASP A 247 18.26 -5.14 -1.23
C ASP A 247 18.86 -5.04 -2.64
N THR A 248 19.01 -3.82 -3.14
CA THR A 248 19.52 -3.52 -4.49
C THR A 248 21.03 -3.70 -4.56
N ALA A 249 21.54 -4.31 -5.63
CA ALA A 249 22.99 -4.38 -5.88
C ALA A 249 23.62 -2.98 -5.84
N LEU A 250 24.70 -2.80 -5.08
CA LEU A 250 25.35 -1.50 -4.82
C LEU A 250 24.47 -0.46 -4.09
N GLY A 251 23.31 -0.86 -3.55
CA GLY A 251 22.43 -0.01 -2.74
C GLY A 251 21.89 1.21 -3.48
N VAL A 252 22.13 2.40 -2.92
CA VAL A 252 21.75 3.70 -3.50
C VAL A 252 22.54 4.10 -4.74
N LEU A 253 23.68 3.47 -4.99
CA LEU A 253 24.42 3.61 -6.26
C LEU A 253 23.88 2.67 -7.35
N GLY A 254 23.06 1.70 -6.96
CA GLY A 254 22.41 0.75 -7.85
C GLY A 254 21.17 1.31 -8.54
N ARG A 255 20.53 0.45 -9.33
CA ARG A 255 19.21 0.70 -9.93
C ARG A 255 18.30 -0.46 -9.61
N ASP A 256 17.03 -0.16 -9.38
CA ASP A 256 15.97 -1.14 -9.25
C ASP A 256 15.30 -1.42 -10.60
N PHE A 257 15.37 -0.47 -11.54
CA PHE A 257 14.83 -0.56 -12.90
C PHE A 257 15.81 -0.12 -14.00
#